data_AF-A0A2I2A696-F1
#
_entry.id   AF-A0A2I2A696-F1
#
_cell.length_a   1.000
_cell.length_b   1.000
_cell.length_c   1.000
_cell.angle_alpha   90.00
_cell.angle_beta   90.00
_cell.angle_gamma   90.00
#
_symmetry.space_group_name_H-M   'P 1'
#
loop_
_entity.id
_entity.type
_entity.pdbx_description
1 polymer ?
#
loop_
_entity_poly.entity_id
_entity_poly.type
_entity_poly.pdbx_seq_one_letter_code
_entity_poly.pdbx_strand_id
1 'polypeptide(L)' 'MKSLSKLGLFALLSSFLWLSGCVNSEFRDCKEKASALWDNSDKPTNNNAAYWQAIEKCKEKYQ' A
#
# COMPACT_ATOMS: atom_id res chain seq x y z
N MET A 1 6.73 32.61 29.28
CA MET A 1 6.66 31.47 28.35
C MET A 1 5.46 30.63 28.76
N LYS A 2 4.37 30.68 27.99
CA LYS A 2 3.09 30.03 28.34
C LYS A 2 3.22 28.52 28.13
N SER A 3 2.96 27.75 29.19
CA SER A 3 2.88 26.29 29.18
C SER A 3 1.86 25.84 28.13
N LEU A 4 2.34 25.36 26.98
CA LEU A 4 1.51 24.74 25.96
C LEU A 4 1.01 23.41 26.52
N SER A 5 -0.28 23.41 26.86
CA SER A 5 -1.00 22.33 27.50
C SER A 5 -0.80 21.01 26.75
N LYS A 6 -0.23 20.01 27.43
CA LYS A 6 0.03 18.65 26.95
C LYS A 6 -1.21 17.96 26.33
N LEU A 7 -2.40 18.50 26.58
CA LEU A 7 -3.68 18.07 26.03
C LEU A 7 -3.79 18.24 24.50
N GLY A 8 -3.20 19.30 23.93
CA GLY A 8 -3.33 19.60 22.50
C GLY A 8 -2.56 18.62 21.60
N LEU A 9 -1.46 18.06 22.10
CA LEU A 9 -0.62 17.12 21.33
C LEU A 9 -1.28 15.74 21.19
N PHE A 10 -2.08 15.33 22.18
CA PHE A 10 -2.79 14.05 22.16
C PHE A 10 -3.95 14.03 21.14
N ALA A 11 -4.66 15.16 21.00
CA ALA A 11 -5.78 15.28 20.05
C ALA A 11 -5.34 15.25 18.57
N LEU A 12 -4.10 15.66 18.28
CA LEU A 12 -3.52 15.60 16.93
C LEU A 12 -3.10 14.19 16.52
N LEU A 13 -2.70 13.33 17.47
CA LEU A 13 -2.30 11.94 17.16
C LEU A 13 -3.49 11.04 16.81
N SER A 14 -4.65 11.24 17.43
CA SER A 14 -5.85 10.42 17.18
C SER A 14 -6.37 10.54 15.74
N SER A 15 -6.11 11.66 15.06
CA SER A 15 -6.56 11.90 13.68
C SER A 15 -5.76 11.11 12.64
N PHE A 16 -4.55 10.63 12.97
CA PHE A 16 -3.70 9.86 12.06
C PHE A 16 -4.03 8.37 12.02
N LEU A 17 -4.73 7.84 13.02
CA LEU A 17 -5.10 6.42 13.08
C LEU A 17 -6.25 6.05 12.13
N TRP A 18 -6.95 7.05 11.60
CA TRP A 18 -8.09 6.85 10.66
C TRP A 18 -7.65 6.91 9.19
N LEU A 19 -6.37 7.15 8.92
CA LEU A 19 -5.77 7.14 7.58
C LEU A 19 -5.26 5.74 7.17
N SER A 20 -5.53 4.68 7.94
CA SER A 20 -5.49 3.34 7.38
C SER A 20 -6.62 3.22 6.36
N GLY A 21 -6.33 3.66 5.12
CA GLY A 21 -7.31 3.70 4.05
C GLY A 21 -8.03 2.36 3.95
N CYS A 22 -9.35 2.40 3.71
CA CYS A 22 -10.14 1.24 3.32
C CYS A 22 -9.61 0.71 1.98
N VAL A 23 -8.46 0.04 2.01
CA VAL A 23 -7.89 -0.62 0.85
C VAL A 23 -8.73 -1.87 0.65
N ASN A 24 -9.27 -2.03 -0.57
CA ASN A 24 -9.96 -3.25 -0.96
C ASN A 24 -9.06 -4.45 -0.63
N SER A 25 -9.49 -5.31 0.30
CA SER A 25 -8.71 -6.46 0.77
C SER A 25 -8.43 -7.44 -0.36
N GLU A 26 -9.38 -7.62 -1.28
CA GLU A 26 -9.19 -8.50 -2.44
C GLU A 26 -8.15 -7.92 -3.41
N PHE A 27 -8.13 -6.61 -3.59
CA PHE A 27 -7.09 -5.95 -4.39
C PHE A 27 -5.71 -6.14 -3.74
N ARG A 28 -5.61 -5.99 -2.41
CA ARG A 28 -4.37 -6.22 -1.67
C ARG A 28 -3.90 -7.66 -1.84
N ASP A 29 -4.77 -8.63 -1.60
CA ASP A 29 -4.44 -10.05 -1.68
C ASP A 29 -4.09 -10.47 -3.12
N CYS A 30 -4.71 -9.85 -4.13
CA CYS A 30 -4.35 -10.06 -5.54
C CYS A 30 -2.94 -9.57 -5.85
N LYS A 31 -2.57 -8.37 -5.38
CA LYS A 31 -1.20 -7.85 -5.52
C LYS A 31 -0.17 -8.71 -4.79
N GLU A 32 -0.51 -9.21 -3.60
CA GLU A 32 0.38 -10.09 -2.83
C GLU A 32 0.62 -11.42 -3.55
N LYS A 33 -0.40 -12.00 -4.21
CA LYS A 33 -0.19 -13.16 -5.07
C LYS A 33 0.67 -12.83 -6.30
N ALA A 34 0.45 -11.65 -6.90
CA ALA A 34 1.23 -11.22 -8.06
C ALA A 34 2.71 -11.02 -7.74
N SER A 35 3.09 -10.69 -6.50
CA SER A 35 4.50 -10.47 -6.13
C SER A 35 5.38 -11.72 -6.30
N ALA A 36 4.79 -12.92 -6.39
CA ALA A 36 5.53 -14.13 -6.75
C ALA A 36 6.13 -14.10 -8.16
N LEU A 37 5.62 -13.23 -9.05
CA LEU A 37 6.12 -13.04 -10.42
C LEU A 37 7.23 -12.00 -10.52
N TRP A 38 7.61 -11.38 -9.41
CA TRP A 38 8.60 -10.32 -9.39
C TRP A 38 10.02 -10.92 -9.36
N ASP A 39 10.80 -10.61 -10.40
CA ASP A 39 12.22 -10.93 -10.51
C ASP A 39 13.05 -9.76 -9.98
N ASN A 40 13.86 -10.05 -8.96
CA ASN A 40 14.72 -9.09 -8.24
C ASN A 40 16.13 -8.99 -8.82
N SER A 41 16.44 -9.73 -9.89
CA SER A 41 17.79 -9.71 -10.46
C SER A 41 18.17 -8.32 -10.99
N ASP A 42 19.46 -8.00 -11.01
CA ASP A 42 19.98 -6.71 -11.51
C ASP A 42 19.62 -6.43 -12.98
N LYS A 43 19.28 -7.49 -13.73
CA LYS A 43 18.86 -7.45 -15.14
C LYS A 43 17.74 -8.47 -15.36
N PRO A 44 16.50 -8.18 -14.93
CA PRO A 44 15.41 -9.11 -15.09
C PRO A 44 15.19 -9.41 -16.56
N THR A 45 15.04 -10.69 -16.91
CA THR A 45 15.04 -11.16 -18.31
C THR A 45 13.90 -10.55 -19.13
N ASN A 46 12.85 -10.06 -18.48
CA ASN A 46 11.64 -9.52 -19.12
C ASN A 46 11.08 -8.25 -18.45
N ASN A 47 11.91 -7.50 -17.70
CA ASN A 47 11.46 -6.29 -16.97
C ASN A 47 10.20 -6.49 -16.12
N ASN A 48 10.01 -7.69 -15.55
CA ASN A 48 8.84 -8.01 -14.73
C ASN A 48 7.50 -7.85 -15.47
N ALA A 49 7.47 -8.02 -16.80
CA ALA A 49 6.27 -7.87 -17.60
C ALA A 49 5.09 -8.73 -17.10
N ALA A 50 5.36 -9.97 -16.69
CA ALA A 50 4.34 -10.87 -16.14
C ALA A 50 3.74 -10.34 -14.83
N TYR A 51 4.57 -9.77 -13.95
CA TYR A 51 4.10 -9.10 -12.73
C TYR A 51 3.20 -7.91 -13.07
N TRP A 52 3.62 -7.03 -13.99
CA TRP A 52 2.84 -5.85 -14.34
C TRP A 52 1.49 -6.20 -14.98
N GLN A 53 1.46 -7.19 -15.86
CA GLN A 53 0.21 -7.72 -16.43
C GLN A 53 -0.72 -8.30 -15.35
N ALA A 54 -0.17 -8.99 -14.35
CA ALA A 54 -0.96 -9.49 -13.22
C ALA A 54 -1.53 -8.34 -12.37
N ILE A 55 -0.74 -7.29 -12.13
CA ILE A 55 -1.20 -6.08 -11.42
C ILE A 55 -2.33 -5.37 -12.18
N GLU A 56 -2.24 -5.24 -13.50
CA GLU A 56 -3.32 -4.66 -14.32
C GLU A 56 -4.62 -5.45 -14.17
N LYS A 57 -4.58 -6.79 -14.27
CA LYS A 57 -5.76 -7.64 -14.05
C LYS A 57 -6.32 -7.50 -12.63
N CYS A 58 -5.47 -7.34 -11.62
CA CYS A 58 -5.92 -7.06 -10.26
C CYS A 58 -6.66 -5.72 -10.17
N LYS A 59 -6.18 -4.68 -10.86
CA LYS A 59 -6.84 -3.37 -10.90
C LYS A 59 -8.19 -3.44 -11.61
N GLU A 60 -8.24 -4.03 -12.81
CA GLU A 60 -9.48 -4.18 -13.60
C GLU A 60 -10.60 -4.89 -12.82
N LYS A 61 -10.24 -5.83 -11.94
CA LYS A 61 -11.20 -6.62 -11.18
C LYS A 61 -11.63 -6.01 -9.85
N TYR A 62 -10.72 -5.32 -9.16
CA TYR A 62 -10.89 -4.97 -7.74
C TYR A 62 -10.73 -3.48 -7.42
N GLN A 63 -10.38 -2.63 -8.38
CA GLN A 63 -10.23 -1.18 -8.21
C GLN A 63 -11.29 -0.43 -9.04
#